data_AF-A0A497FT87-F1
#
_entry.id   AF-A0A497FT87-F1
#
_cell.length_a   1.000
_cell.length_b   1.000
_cell.length_c   1.000
_cell.angle_alpha   90.00
_cell.angle_beta   90.00
_cell.angle_gamma   90.00
#
_symmetry.space_group_name_H-M   'P 1'
#
loop_
_entity.id
_entity.type
_entity.pdbx_description
1 polymer ?
#
loop_
_entity_poly.entity_id
_entity_poly.type
_entity_poly.pdbx_seq_one_letter_code
_entity_poly.pdbx_strand_id
1 'polypeptide(L)'
;MPITPDNPIGTFRKVYLAQTTDEKIKRLRASSGGAVTSLLCYLVEKGLSDGVVVAKRTKGFEGEAIVACTREKILKAAGSRWNIVPFTTRLKRVIEERGLRRVAIVGLPCQAQFLTQMRYLPLLETDFGERIFLVVSLFCIGTFAHEVFLSFLNSKYRVRASQIRDLQLLGDKFVVKLEEGQITVDVKEALTYLQSGCLLCTDYTGVLADISAGSVSQFPSYTLLLIRSALGEKLVKEAIDENYIVVIEEPEVLTEVRKKALEKIMRASKYAAQLL
;
A
#
# COMPACT_ATOMS: atom_id res chain seq x y z
N MET A 1 4.28 19.33 -2.18
CA MET A 1 4.62 20.00 -0.92
C MET A 1 5.32 19.01 0.00
N PRO A 2 6.32 19.43 0.79
CA PRO A 2 6.95 18.54 1.75
C PRO A 2 5.96 18.12 2.83
N ILE A 3 6.17 16.92 3.38
CA ILE A 3 5.41 16.39 4.50
C ILE A 3 5.91 17.10 5.76
N THR A 4 5.02 17.79 6.46
CA THR A 4 5.33 18.51 7.70
C THR A 4 4.40 18.06 8.82
N PRO A 5 4.74 18.34 10.09
CA PRO A 5 3.81 18.11 11.21
C PRO A 5 2.45 18.80 11.04
N ASP A 6 2.42 19.99 10.43
CA ASP A 6 1.18 20.75 10.16
C ASP A 6 0.37 20.18 8.98
N ASN A 7 1.04 19.49 8.05
CA ASN A 7 0.39 18.84 6.91
C ASN A 7 0.89 17.38 6.74
N PRO A 8 0.56 16.49 7.68
CA PRO A 8 1.20 15.18 7.79
C PRO A 8 0.70 14.17 6.74
N ILE A 9 -0.44 14.45 6.10
CA ILE A 9 -1.07 13.58 5.08
C ILE A 9 -0.96 14.15 3.65
N GLY A 10 -0.30 15.30 3.51
CA GLY A 10 -0.11 16.00 2.24
C GLY A 10 -1.41 16.53 1.63
N THR A 11 -1.29 17.18 0.47
CA THR A 11 -2.43 17.72 -0.28
C THR A 11 -3.16 16.62 -1.05
N PHE A 12 -4.48 16.70 -1.09
CA PHE A 12 -5.35 15.86 -1.90
C PHE A 12 -6.54 16.68 -2.39
N ARG A 13 -7.14 16.25 -3.50
CA ARG A 13 -8.31 16.87 -4.13
C ARG A 13 -9.61 16.43 -3.47
N LYS A 14 -9.72 15.13 -3.19
CA LYS A 14 -10.93 14.50 -2.63
C LYS A 14 -10.58 13.37 -1.67
N VAL A 15 -11.51 13.07 -0.76
CA VAL A 15 -11.43 11.95 0.17
C VAL A 15 -12.70 11.12 0.04
N TYR A 16 -12.56 9.81 -0.04
CA TYR A 16 -13.68 8.87 -0.10
C TYR A 16 -13.44 7.67 0.79
N LEU A 17 -14.48 7.20 1.47
CA LEU A 17 -14.54 5.83 1.94
C LEU A 17 -15.18 5.00 0.82
N ALA A 18 -14.40 4.11 0.21
CA ALA A 18 -14.82 3.31 -0.93
C ALA A 18 -14.96 1.83 -0.58
N GLN A 19 -15.95 1.17 -1.17
CA GLN A 19 -16.14 -0.27 -1.07
C GLN A 19 -16.40 -0.87 -2.45
N THR A 20 -15.92 -2.07 -2.69
CA THR A 20 -16.27 -2.85 -3.90
C THR A 20 -17.75 -3.18 -3.95
N THR A 21 -18.31 -3.16 -5.17
CA THR A 21 -19.64 -3.71 -5.48
C THR A 21 -19.59 -5.19 -5.83
N ASP A 22 -18.42 -5.70 -6.23
CA ASP A 22 -18.24 -7.12 -6.54
C ASP A 22 -18.20 -7.99 -5.27
N GLU A 23 -19.13 -8.95 -5.19
CA GLU A 23 -19.31 -9.85 -4.05
C GLU A 23 -18.12 -10.79 -3.81
N LYS A 24 -17.42 -11.23 -4.86
CA LYS A 24 -16.22 -12.08 -4.73
C LYS A 24 -15.08 -11.28 -4.11
N ILE A 25 -14.86 -10.05 -4.55
CA ILE A 25 -13.87 -9.14 -3.96
C ILE A 25 -14.26 -8.81 -2.53
N LYS A 26 -15.54 -8.53 -2.27
CA LYS A 26 -16.06 -8.20 -0.93
C LYS A 26 -15.75 -9.31 0.08
N ARG A 27 -16.00 -10.57 -0.29
CA ARG A 27 -15.66 -11.75 0.55
C ARG A 27 -14.16 -11.89 0.78
N LEU A 28 -13.34 -11.73 -0.27
CA LEU A 28 -11.87 -11.83 -0.18
C LEU A 28 -11.22 -10.65 0.55
N ARG A 29 -11.91 -9.50 0.65
CA ARG A 29 -11.38 -8.22 1.14
C ARG A 29 -12.22 -7.59 2.23
N ALA A 30 -12.97 -8.38 2.98
CA ALA A 30 -13.91 -7.91 4.00
C ALA A 30 -13.29 -6.93 5.02
N SER A 31 -12.00 -7.09 5.35
CA SER A 31 -11.25 -6.25 6.30
C SER A 31 -10.60 -5.00 5.68
N SER A 32 -10.93 -4.68 4.43
CA SER A 32 -10.37 -3.50 3.74
C SER A 32 -11.34 -2.84 2.76
N GLY A 33 -12.50 -3.42 2.49
CA GLY A 33 -13.47 -2.92 1.51
C GLY A 33 -13.13 -3.21 0.04
N GLY A 34 -11.91 -3.62 -0.28
CA GLY A 34 -11.55 -4.13 -1.61
C GLY A 34 -11.50 -3.10 -2.74
N ALA A 35 -11.67 -1.80 -2.46
CA ALA A 35 -11.79 -0.77 -3.49
C ALA A 35 -10.57 -0.69 -4.42
N VAL A 36 -9.35 -0.81 -3.87
CA VAL A 36 -8.13 -0.85 -4.70
C VAL A 36 -8.16 -2.03 -5.67
N THR A 37 -8.59 -3.20 -5.21
CA THR A 37 -8.66 -4.40 -6.08
C THR A 37 -9.67 -4.18 -7.20
N SER A 38 -10.85 -3.63 -6.89
CA SER A 38 -11.88 -3.35 -7.89
C SER A 38 -11.47 -2.27 -8.87
N LEU A 39 -10.78 -1.22 -8.41
CA LEU A 39 -10.23 -0.18 -9.27
C LEU A 39 -9.20 -0.78 -10.25
N LEU A 40 -8.30 -1.66 -9.80
CA LEU A 40 -7.36 -2.32 -10.68
C LEU A 40 -8.05 -3.23 -11.71
N CYS A 41 -9.10 -3.95 -11.30
CA CYS A 41 -9.90 -4.75 -12.22
C CYS A 41 -10.57 -3.87 -13.29
N TYR A 42 -11.17 -2.76 -12.87
CA TYR A 42 -11.74 -1.75 -13.77
C TYR A 42 -10.73 -1.28 -14.83
N LEU A 43 -9.52 -0.89 -14.41
CA LEU A 43 -8.49 -0.40 -15.33
C LEU A 43 -8.10 -1.42 -16.40
N VAL A 44 -8.00 -2.69 -16.03
CA VAL A 44 -7.63 -3.77 -16.96
C VAL A 44 -8.80 -4.19 -17.84
N GLU A 45 -9.99 -4.36 -17.26
CA GLU A 45 -11.19 -4.80 -17.98
C GLU A 45 -11.67 -3.76 -19.01
N LYS A 46 -11.44 -2.47 -18.73
CA LYS A 46 -11.75 -1.37 -19.66
C LYS A 46 -10.62 -1.03 -20.63
N GLY A 47 -9.49 -1.76 -20.57
CA GLY A 47 -8.34 -1.52 -21.45
C GLY A 47 -7.66 -0.17 -21.22
N LEU A 48 -7.82 0.43 -20.03
CA LEU A 48 -7.17 1.69 -19.64
C LEU A 48 -5.71 1.45 -19.23
N SER A 49 -5.43 0.26 -18.67
CA SER A 49 -4.10 -0.19 -18.29
C SER A 49 -3.83 -1.57 -18.92
N ASP A 50 -2.67 -1.73 -19.55
CA ASP A 50 -2.27 -2.98 -20.22
C ASP A 50 -1.92 -4.08 -19.19
N GLY A 51 -1.60 -3.66 -17.97
CA GLY A 51 -1.44 -4.52 -16.82
C GLY A 51 -1.28 -3.71 -15.55
N VAL A 52 -1.33 -4.40 -14.41
CA VAL A 52 -1.07 -3.80 -13.11
C VAL A 52 0.09 -4.49 -12.42
N VAL A 53 0.90 -3.70 -11.73
CA VAL A 53 2.03 -4.19 -10.94
C VAL A 53 1.61 -4.19 -9.48
N VAL A 54 1.71 -5.36 -8.87
CA VAL A 54 1.32 -5.59 -7.49
C VAL A 54 2.33 -6.49 -6.80
N ALA A 55 2.55 -6.26 -5.51
CA ALA A 55 3.30 -7.18 -4.67
C ALA A 55 2.45 -8.43 -4.40
N LYS A 56 3.05 -9.61 -4.58
CA LYS A 56 2.47 -10.91 -4.22
C LYS A 56 3.36 -11.60 -3.20
N ARG A 57 2.77 -12.13 -2.14
CA ARG A 57 3.48 -12.94 -1.15
C ARG A 57 3.81 -14.31 -1.72
N THR A 58 5.04 -14.77 -1.49
CA THR A 58 5.47 -16.12 -1.87
C THR A 58 5.46 -17.03 -0.64
N LYS A 59 6.29 -16.76 0.36
CA LYS A 59 6.43 -17.56 1.57
C LYS A 59 6.80 -16.69 2.78
N GLY A 60 6.18 -16.90 3.94
CA GLY A 60 6.47 -16.09 5.13
C GLY A 60 6.25 -14.60 4.87
N PHE A 61 7.28 -13.78 5.07
CA PHE A 61 7.30 -12.35 4.71
C PHE A 61 7.98 -12.06 3.36
N GLU A 62 8.29 -13.08 2.56
CA GLU A 62 8.85 -12.87 1.22
C GLU A 62 7.76 -12.57 0.20
N GLY A 63 8.10 -11.75 -0.79
CA GLY A 63 7.22 -11.47 -1.90
C GLY A 63 7.94 -11.14 -3.18
N GLU A 64 7.18 -11.20 -4.27
CA GLU A 64 7.62 -10.87 -5.61
C GLU A 64 6.70 -9.79 -6.19
N ALA A 65 7.25 -8.93 -7.05
CA ALA A 65 6.43 -8.05 -7.87
C ALA A 65 5.92 -8.88 -9.05
N ILE A 66 4.61 -8.86 -9.28
CA ILE A 66 4.01 -9.52 -10.43
C ILE A 66 3.29 -8.50 -11.31
N VAL A 67 3.25 -8.82 -12.61
CA VAL A 67 2.36 -8.15 -13.56
C VAL A 67 1.10 -8.99 -13.74
N ALA A 68 -0.04 -8.40 -13.36
CA ALA A 68 -1.36 -8.96 -13.54
C ALA A 68 -2.10 -8.23 -14.67
N CYS A 69 -2.41 -8.95 -15.75
CA CYS A 69 -3.15 -8.43 -16.91
C CYS A 69 -4.58 -8.98 -16.99
N THR A 70 -5.05 -9.68 -15.96
CA THR A 70 -6.42 -10.21 -15.91
C THR A 70 -6.99 -10.09 -14.51
N ARG A 71 -8.32 -10.04 -14.41
CA ARG A 71 -9.06 -10.03 -13.14
C ARG A 71 -8.58 -11.14 -12.20
N GLU A 72 -8.45 -12.37 -12.69
CA GLU A 72 -8.05 -13.53 -11.90
C GLU A 72 -6.65 -13.36 -11.31
N LYS A 73 -5.71 -12.82 -12.09
CA LYS A 73 -4.34 -12.56 -11.62
C LYS A 73 -4.31 -11.46 -10.57
N ILE A 74 -5.13 -10.42 -10.72
CA ILE A 74 -5.27 -9.33 -9.74
C ILE A 74 -5.79 -9.88 -8.42
N LEU A 75 -6.87 -10.67 -8.45
CA LEU A 75 -7.47 -11.29 -7.26
C LEU A 75 -6.48 -12.17 -6.50
N LYS A 76 -5.66 -12.96 -7.22
CA LYS A 76 -4.63 -13.83 -6.64
C LYS A 76 -3.49 -13.08 -5.95
N ALA A 77 -3.20 -11.84 -6.37
CA ALA A 77 -2.10 -11.06 -5.82
C ALA A 77 -2.51 -10.21 -4.62
N ALA A 78 -3.77 -9.76 -4.60
CA ALA A 78 -4.23 -8.82 -3.61
C ALA A 78 -4.10 -9.38 -2.16
N GLY A 79 -3.99 -8.49 -1.18
CA GLY A 79 -3.87 -8.85 0.24
C GLY A 79 -2.50 -9.32 0.68
N SER A 80 -1.53 -9.37 -0.22
CA SER A 80 -0.14 -9.60 0.13
C SER A 80 0.40 -8.39 0.90
N ARG A 81 0.65 -8.54 2.20
CA ARG A 81 1.11 -7.48 3.10
C ARG A 81 2.46 -7.81 3.72
N TRP A 82 3.20 -6.77 4.11
CA TRP A 82 4.43 -6.83 4.92
C TRP A 82 5.63 -7.54 4.29
N ASN A 83 5.64 -7.68 2.97
CA ASN A 83 6.77 -8.26 2.26
C ASN A 83 7.76 -7.19 1.81
N ILE A 84 9.05 -7.51 1.91
CA ILE A 84 10.09 -6.76 1.21
C ILE A 84 10.11 -7.31 -0.21
N VAL A 85 9.74 -6.47 -1.17
CA VAL A 85 9.77 -6.81 -2.59
C VAL A 85 10.82 -5.95 -3.26
N PRO A 86 11.84 -6.53 -3.93
CA PRO A 86 12.78 -5.77 -4.76
C PRO A 86 12.02 -5.24 -5.99
N PHE A 87 11.37 -4.10 -5.77
CA PHE A 87 10.30 -3.62 -6.63
C PHE A 87 10.84 -3.09 -7.95
N THR A 88 11.99 -2.42 -7.98
CA THR A 88 12.45 -1.64 -9.13
C THR A 88 13.13 -2.48 -10.21
N THR A 89 14.07 -3.36 -9.85
CA THR A 89 14.88 -4.12 -10.83
C THR A 89 14.05 -5.13 -11.62
N ARG A 90 13.08 -5.79 -10.98
CA ARG A 90 12.19 -6.75 -11.65
C ARG A 90 11.08 -6.06 -12.44
N LEU A 91 10.62 -4.91 -11.98
CA LEU A 91 9.51 -4.18 -12.58
C LEU A 91 9.82 -3.71 -14.00
N LYS A 92 10.94 -3.01 -14.19
CA LYS A 92 11.37 -2.50 -15.50
C LYS A 92 11.42 -3.64 -16.52
N ARG A 93 12.18 -4.69 -16.17
CA ARG A 93 12.35 -5.88 -17.02
C ARG A 93 11.02 -6.51 -17.42
N VAL A 94 10.11 -6.75 -16.48
CA VAL A 94 8.84 -7.43 -16.78
C VAL A 94 7.89 -6.54 -17.61
N ILE A 95 7.91 -5.22 -17.40
CA ILE A 95 7.12 -4.27 -18.20
C ILE A 95 7.63 -4.25 -19.64
N GLU A 96 8.96 -4.17 -19.83
CA GLU A 96 9.61 -4.12 -21.14
C GLU A 96 9.45 -5.44 -21.91
N GLU A 97 9.78 -6.58 -21.29
CA GLU A 97 9.67 -7.92 -21.91
C GLU A 97 8.25 -8.25 -22.36
N ARG A 98 7.23 -7.71 -21.67
CA ARG A 98 5.82 -7.90 -22.02
C ARG A 98 5.25 -6.82 -22.94
N GLY A 99 6.06 -5.83 -23.32
CA GLY A 99 5.65 -4.75 -24.22
C GLY A 99 4.54 -3.85 -23.66
N LEU A 100 4.39 -3.77 -22.33
CA LEU A 100 3.32 -2.98 -21.72
C LEU A 100 3.65 -1.49 -21.83
N ARG A 101 2.68 -0.68 -22.24
CA ARG A 101 2.84 0.77 -22.45
C ARG A 101 2.14 1.62 -21.40
N ARG A 102 1.04 1.12 -20.82
CA ARG A 102 0.31 1.81 -19.75
C ARG A 102 0.16 0.87 -18.57
N VAL A 103 0.91 1.15 -17.50
CA VAL A 103 0.95 0.29 -16.32
C VAL A 103 0.51 1.05 -15.09
N ALA A 104 -0.51 0.54 -14.42
CA ALA A 104 -0.90 0.99 -13.09
C ALA A 104 -0.08 0.22 -12.04
N ILE A 105 0.44 0.92 -11.04
CA ILE A 105 1.39 0.35 -10.09
C ILE A 105 0.90 0.59 -8.68
N VAL A 106 0.76 -0.49 -7.90
CA VAL A 106 0.46 -0.41 -6.46
C VAL A 106 1.75 -0.57 -5.67
N GLY A 107 2.07 0.42 -4.86
CA GLY A 107 3.27 0.42 -4.01
C GLY A 107 3.02 1.01 -2.63
N LEU A 108 4.08 1.02 -1.83
CA LEU A 108 4.16 1.74 -0.56
C LEU A 108 4.62 3.20 -0.81
N PRO A 109 4.55 4.10 0.18
CA PRO A 109 4.88 5.51 -0.01
C PRO A 109 6.26 5.77 -0.62
N CYS A 110 7.30 5.07 -0.16
CA CYS A 110 8.65 5.20 -0.72
C CYS A 110 8.73 4.74 -2.20
N GLN A 111 7.98 3.70 -2.57
CA GLN A 111 7.89 3.22 -3.95
C GLN A 111 7.11 4.21 -4.81
N ALA A 112 6.00 4.75 -4.30
CA ALA A 112 5.25 5.79 -4.99
C ALA A 112 6.08 7.05 -5.24
N GLN A 113 6.91 7.45 -4.27
CA GLN A 113 7.86 8.56 -4.43
C GLN A 113 8.85 8.27 -5.56
N PHE A 114 9.50 7.11 -5.54
CA PHE A 114 10.41 6.69 -6.61
C PHE A 114 9.75 6.68 -7.99
N LEU A 115 8.59 6.01 -8.12
CA LEU A 115 7.89 5.86 -9.40
C LEU A 115 7.41 7.21 -9.94
N THR A 116 6.96 8.10 -9.06
CA THR A 116 6.52 9.44 -9.46
C THR A 116 7.71 10.29 -9.90
N GLN A 117 8.85 10.20 -9.21
CA GLN A 117 10.09 10.86 -9.64
C GLN A 117 10.56 10.30 -10.98
N MET A 118 10.52 8.98 -11.20
CA MET A 118 10.83 8.38 -12.49
C MET A 118 9.89 8.87 -13.60
N ARG A 119 8.60 9.06 -13.30
CA ARG A 119 7.63 9.58 -14.28
C ARG A 119 7.91 11.02 -14.70
N TYR A 120 8.32 11.89 -13.77
CA TYR A 120 8.52 13.33 -14.05
C TYR A 120 9.96 13.72 -14.37
N LEU A 121 10.94 12.97 -13.88
CA LEU A 121 12.37 13.20 -14.08
C LEU A 121 13.07 11.89 -14.49
N PRO A 122 12.67 11.28 -15.62
CA PRO A 122 13.30 10.05 -16.09
C PRO A 122 14.67 10.39 -16.70
N LEU A 123 15.70 10.56 -15.88
CA LEU A 123 17.04 10.98 -16.29
C LEU A 123 17.54 10.18 -17.51
N LEU A 124 17.79 8.88 -17.34
CA LEU A 124 18.27 7.97 -18.38
C LEU A 124 17.25 6.85 -18.70
N GLU A 125 16.03 7.01 -18.20
CA GLU A 125 15.03 5.94 -18.10
C GLU A 125 13.66 6.38 -18.65
N THR A 126 13.68 7.19 -19.72
CA THR A 126 12.48 7.80 -20.31
C THR A 126 11.46 6.77 -20.75
N ASP A 127 11.88 5.69 -21.41
CA ASP A 127 10.98 4.60 -21.83
C ASP A 127 10.27 3.95 -20.63
N PHE A 128 10.96 3.77 -19.50
CA PHE A 128 10.33 3.22 -18.30
C PHE A 128 9.38 4.22 -17.64
N GLY A 129 9.79 5.48 -17.49
CA GLY A 129 9.01 6.53 -16.83
C GLY A 129 7.68 6.80 -17.54
N GLU A 130 7.68 6.85 -18.87
CA GLU A 130 6.48 7.08 -19.69
C GLU A 130 5.45 5.95 -19.58
N ARG A 131 5.89 4.73 -19.24
CA ARG A 131 4.99 3.57 -19.08
C ARG A 131 4.21 3.58 -17.77
N ILE A 132 4.60 4.42 -16.81
CA ILE A 132 3.93 4.55 -15.51
C ILE A 132 2.66 5.39 -15.68
N PHE A 133 1.56 4.72 -15.96
CA PHE A 133 0.27 5.36 -16.20
C PHE A 133 -0.37 5.89 -14.90
N LEU A 134 -0.42 5.06 -13.86
CA LEU A 134 -1.09 5.37 -12.60
C LEU A 134 -0.28 4.83 -11.41
N VAL A 135 -0.12 5.64 -10.37
CA VAL A 135 0.51 5.20 -9.11
C VAL A 135 -0.52 5.19 -7.98
N VAL A 136 -0.76 4.02 -7.40
CA VAL A 136 -1.58 3.85 -6.19
C VAL A 136 -0.66 3.54 -5.00
N SER A 137 -0.65 4.39 -3.98
CA SER A 137 0.11 4.12 -2.76
C SER A 137 -0.78 3.54 -1.67
N LEU A 138 -0.39 2.43 -1.07
CA LEU A 138 -0.99 1.97 0.18
C LEU A 138 -0.42 2.74 1.37
N PHE A 139 -1.24 2.99 2.39
CA PHE A 139 -0.75 3.56 3.65
C PHE A 139 0.26 2.61 4.29
N CYS A 140 1.33 3.16 4.85
CA CYS A 140 2.42 2.35 5.38
C CYS A 140 3.00 2.95 6.67
N ILE A 141 2.97 2.17 7.75
CA ILE A 141 3.63 2.54 9.00
C ILE A 141 5.10 2.10 9.02
N GLY A 142 5.51 1.17 8.16
CA GLY A 142 6.87 0.64 8.03
C GLY A 142 6.87 -0.81 7.54
N THR A 143 8.04 -1.36 7.26
CA THR A 143 8.23 -2.80 7.02
C THR A 143 9.33 -3.31 7.95
N PHE A 144 9.17 -4.52 8.46
CA PHE A 144 10.08 -5.10 9.44
C PHE A 144 11.37 -5.60 8.80
N ALA A 145 12.48 -5.51 9.53
CA ALA A 145 13.67 -6.29 9.23
C ALA A 145 13.34 -7.76 9.55
N HIS A 146 13.07 -8.56 8.53
CA HIS A 146 12.39 -9.86 8.68
C HIS A 146 13.07 -10.78 9.68
N GLU A 147 14.38 -10.98 9.57
CA GLU A 147 15.13 -11.87 10.47
C GLU A 147 15.07 -11.39 11.93
N VAL A 148 15.22 -10.08 12.15
CA VAL A 148 15.19 -9.49 13.49
C VAL A 148 13.78 -9.61 14.10
N PHE A 149 12.75 -9.30 13.32
CA PHE A 149 11.36 -9.41 13.78
C PHE A 149 10.95 -10.86 14.03
N LEU A 150 11.38 -11.80 13.17
CA LEU A 150 11.17 -13.23 13.39
C LEU A 150 11.90 -13.73 14.63
N SER A 151 13.13 -13.28 14.87
CA SER A 151 13.88 -13.59 16.10
C SER A 151 13.15 -13.07 17.34
N PHE A 152 12.60 -11.86 17.28
CA PHE A 152 11.78 -11.30 18.35
C PHE A 152 10.54 -12.16 18.63
N LEU A 153 9.78 -12.51 17.58
CA LEU A 153 8.59 -13.35 17.70
C LEU A 153 8.94 -14.74 18.28
N ASN A 154 10.05 -15.33 17.86
CA ASN A 154 10.49 -16.61 18.36
C ASN A 154 10.94 -16.54 19.83
N SER A 155 11.73 -15.53 20.22
CA SER A 155 12.24 -15.41 21.59
C SER A 155 11.14 -15.10 22.60
N LYS A 156 10.22 -14.19 22.28
CA LYS A 156 9.17 -13.74 23.21
C LYS A 156 7.92 -14.60 23.18
N TYR A 157 7.50 -15.04 21.99
CA TYR A 157 6.21 -15.74 21.79
C TYR A 157 6.37 -17.18 21.31
N ARG A 158 7.59 -17.69 21.12
CA ARG A 158 7.87 -19.05 20.62
C ARG A 158 7.23 -19.34 19.25
N VAL A 159 7.07 -18.30 18.42
CA VAL A 159 6.52 -18.39 17.06
C VAL A 159 7.63 -18.50 16.03
N ARG A 160 7.60 -19.56 15.23
CA ARG A 160 8.49 -19.74 14.07
C ARG A 160 7.88 -19.12 12.81
N ALA A 161 8.75 -18.68 11.89
CA ALA A 161 8.34 -18.08 10.61
C ALA A 161 7.35 -18.96 9.81
N SER A 162 7.52 -20.28 9.83
CA SER A 162 6.67 -21.22 9.11
C SER A 162 5.22 -21.27 9.62
N GLN A 163 4.99 -20.85 10.86
CA GLN A 163 3.66 -20.86 11.49
C GLN A 163 2.85 -19.61 11.15
N ILE A 164 3.48 -18.55 10.65
CA ILE A 164 2.84 -17.26 10.40
C ILE A 164 2.09 -17.28 9.08
N ARG A 165 0.78 -17.06 9.13
CA ARG A 165 -0.10 -16.95 7.96
C ARG A 165 -0.39 -15.53 7.55
N ASP A 166 -0.50 -14.60 8.48
CA ASP A 166 -0.81 -13.19 8.17
C ASP A 166 -0.38 -12.26 9.30
N LEU A 167 -0.24 -10.98 8.98
CA LEU A 167 0.05 -9.92 9.94
C LEU A 167 -0.90 -8.75 9.69
N GLN A 168 -1.69 -8.40 10.69
CA GLN A 168 -2.70 -7.35 10.57
C GLN A 168 -2.48 -6.28 11.63
N LEU A 169 -2.52 -5.01 11.22
CA LEU A 169 -2.52 -3.88 12.14
C LEU A 169 -3.97 -3.54 12.49
N LEU A 170 -4.39 -3.79 13.73
CA LEU A 170 -5.72 -3.48 14.25
C LEU A 170 -5.57 -2.55 15.45
N GLY A 171 -5.99 -1.29 15.28
CA GLY A 171 -5.80 -0.26 16.30
C GLY A 171 -4.31 -0.04 16.61
N ASP A 172 -3.94 -0.28 17.87
CA ASP A 172 -2.60 -0.18 18.44
C ASP A 172 -1.88 -1.54 18.56
N LYS A 173 -2.42 -2.59 17.91
CA LYS A 173 -1.91 -3.95 18.01
C LYS A 173 -1.67 -4.60 16.65
N PHE A 174 -0.58 -5.35 16.57
CA PHE A 174 -0.32 -6.28 15.49
C PHE A 174 -0.87 -7.66 15.85
N VAL A 175 -1.85 -8.12 15.08
CA VAL A 175 -2.36 -9.49 15.16
C VAL A 175 -1.58 -10.35 14.18
N VAL A 176 -0.73 -11.23 14.72
CA VAL A 176 -0.01 -12.25 13.96
C VAL A 176 -0.92 -13.48 13.90
N LYS A 177 -1.50 -13.74 12.73
CA LYS A 177 -2.33 -14.93 12.51
C LYS A 177 -1.42 -16.12 12.24
N LEU A 178 -1.63 -17.19 12.98
CA LEU A 178 -0.87 -18.42 12.85
C LEU A 178 -1.68 -19.45 12.08
N GLU A 179 -1.10 -20.62 11.83
CA GLU A 179 -1.86 -21.78 11.34
C GLU A 179 -2.94 -22.19 12.33
N GLU A 180 -2.60 -22.12 13.62
CA GLU A 180 -3.46 -22.41 14.75
C GLU A 180 -3.46 -21.20 15.70
N GLY A 181 -4.60 -20.51 15.77
CA GLY A 181 -4.77 -19.35 16.63
C GLY A 181 -4.09 -18.07 16.13
N GLN A 182 -3.86 -17.13 17.05
CA GLN A 182 -3.22 -15.86 16.78
C GLN A 182 -2.52 -15.35 18.04
N ILE A 183 -1.46 -14.56 17.86
CA ILE A 183 -0.86 -13.77 18.94
C ILE A 183 -1.04 -12.28 18.66
N THR A 184 -0.92 -11.49 19.71
CA THR A 184 -1.00 -10.04 19.59
C THR A 184 0.24 -9.38 20.14
N VAL A 185 0.81 -8.45 19.37
CA VAL A 185 2.02 -7.69 19.69
C VAL A 185 1.67 -6.21 19.73
N ASP A 186 2.17 -5.48 20.72
CA ASP A 186 1.98 -4.03 20.79
C ASP A 186 2.70 -3.34 19.61
N VAL A 187 2.04 -2.33 19.00
CA VAL A 187 2.65 -1.61 17.88
C VAL A 187 3.93 -0.90 18.30
N LYS A 188 4.00 -0.27 19.46
CA LYS A 188 5.20 0.45 19.92
C LYS A 188 6.40 -0.49 20.05
N GLU A 189 6.16 -1.71 20.53
CA GLU A 189 7.18 -2.76 20.61
C GLU A 189 7.56 -3.27 19.23
N ALA A 190 6.59 -3.63 18.38
CA ALA A 190 6.89 -4.14 17.05
C ALA A 190 7.70 -3.12 16.22
N LEU A 191 7.39 -1.84 16.32
CA LEU A 191 8.03 -0.78 15.55
C LEU A 191 9.53 -0.61 15.81
N THR A 192 10.09 -1.16 16.90
CA THR A 192 11.54 -1.15 17.13
C THR A 192 12.29 -2.10 16.20
N TYR A 193 11.58 -3.01 15.54
CA TYR A 193 12.13 -4.02 14.62
C TYR A 193 11.92 -3.65 13.14
N LEU A 194 11.60 -2.39 12.85
CA LEU A 194 11.53 -1.88 11.49
C LEU A 194 12.91 -1.86 10.82
N GLN A 195 12.94 -2.00 9.49
CA GLN A 195 14.15 -1.76 8.73
C GLN A 195 14.59 -0.29 8.84
N SER A 196 15.89 -0.04 8.80
CA SER A 196 16.48 1.29 9.04
C SER A 196 15.89 2.39 8.14
N GLY A 197 15.64 2.10 6.87
CA GLY A 197 14.99 3.06 5.96
C GLY A 197 13.56 3.42 6.37
N CYS A 198 12.81 2.51 6.99
CA CYS A 198 11.46 2.80 7.51
C CYS A 198 11.48 3.57 8.83
N LEU A 199 12.58 3.51 9.58
CA LEU A 199 12.75 4.31 10.79
C LEU A 199 12.89 5.79 10.46
N LEU A 200 13.47 6.14 9.31
CA LEU A 200 13.66 7.52 8.84
C LEU A 200 12.56 8.04 7.90
N CYS A 201 11.65 7.17 7.47
CA CYS A 201 10.58 7.54 6.53
C CYS A 201 9.49 8.37 7.22
N THR A 202 9.23 9.57 6.70
CA THR A 202 8.18 10.48 7.18
C THR A 202 6.83 10.29 6.48
N ASP A 203 6.78 9.60 5.34
CA ASP A 203 5.57 9.51 4.52
C ASP A 203 4.67 8.34 4.90
N TYR A 204 3.53 8.61 5.53
CA TYR A 204 2.54 7.59 5.89
C TYR A 204 1.58 7.25 4.74
N THR A 205 1.17 8.24 3.97
CA THR A 205 0.02 8.12 3.05
C THR A 205 0.44 7.97 1.59
N GLY A 206 1.70 8.22 1.24
CA GLY A 206 2.17 8.23 -0.16
C GLY A 206 1.75 9.51 -0.86
N VAL A 207 2.30 10.64 -0.43
CA VAL A 207 1.82 11.97 -0.85
C VAL A 207 2.06 12.29 -2.33
N LEU A 208 2.93 11.53 -3.00
CA LEU A 208 3.24 11.68 -4.43
C LEU A 208 2.42 10.76 -5.35
N ALA A 209 1.62 9.84 -4.80
CA ALA A 209 0.79 8.95 -5.61
C ALA A 209 -0.35 9.71 -6.31
N ASP A 210 -0.95 9.11 -7.34
CA ASP A 210 -2.19 9.60 -7.94
C ASP A 210 -3.38 9.34 -7.00
N ILE A 211 -3.37 8.17 -6.34
CA ILE A 211 -4.36 7.73 -5.35
C ILE A 211 -3.60 7.14 -4.17
N SER A 212 -3.93 7.57 -2.95
CA SER A 212 -3.48 6.92 -1.73
C SER A 212 -4.62 6.13 -1.11
N ALA A 213 -4.36 4.91 -0.65
CA ALA A 213 -5.38 4.01 -0.15
C ALA A 213 -4.98 3.36 1.17
N GLY A 214 -5.91 3.24 2.11
CA GLY A 214 -5.64 2.54 3.37
C GLY A 214 -6.89 2.12 4.10
N SER A 215 -6.71 1.27 5.11
CA SER A 215 -7.77 0.89 6.04
C SER A 215 -7.79 1.84 7.23
N VAL A 216 -8.99 2.12 7.74
CA VAL A 216 -9.23 2.94 8.92
C VAL A 216 -10.06 2.14 9.92
N SER A 217 -9.78 2.30 11.20
CA SER A 217 -10.34 1.42 12.23
C SER A 217 -11.86 1.59 12.40
N GLN A 218 -12.35 2.81 12.22
CA GLN A 218 -13.77 3.16 12.34
C GLN A 218 -14.63 2.56 11.21
N PHE A 219 -14.03 2.28 10.05
CA PHE A 219 -14.72 1.76 8.86
C PHE A 219 -14.00 0.53 8.27
N PRO A 220 -14.01 -0.62 8.97
CA PRO A 220 -13.19 -1.79 8.60
C PRO A 220 -13.57 -2.43 7.26
N SER A 221 -14.79 -2.19 6.78
CA SER A 221 -15.27 -2.69 5.48
C SER A 221 -15.14 -1.67 4.35
N TYR A 222 -14.45 -0.55 4.57
CA TYR A 222 -14.16 0.46 3.56
C TYR A 222 -12.66 0.65 3.38
N THR A 223 -12.26 1.04 2.17
CA THR A 223 -10.94 1.58 1.88
C THR A 223 -11.05 3.10 1.90
N LEU A 224 -10.27 3.78 2.73
CA LEU A 224 -10.10 5.22 2.61
C LEU A 224 -9.22 5.52 1.39
N LEU A 225 -9.73 6.33 0.47
CA LEU A 225 -9.03 6.85 -0.71
C LEU A 225 -8.77 8.34 -0.54
N LEU A 226 -7.50 8.76 -0.63
CA LEU A 226 -7.11 10.15 -0.82
C LEU A 226 -6.74 10.33 -2.28
N ILE A 227 -7.55 11.09 -3.01
CA ILE A 227 -7.40 11.34 -4.44
C ILE A 227 -6.50 12.55 -4.63
N ARG A 228 -5.35 12.40 -5.28
CA ARG A 228 -4.32 13.45 -5.33
C ARG A 228 -4.16 14.09 -6.69
N SER A 229 -4.22 13.31 -7.76
CA SER A 229 -4.06 13.82 -9.13
C SER A 229 -5.40 13.94 -9.87
N ALA A 230 -5.43 14.77 -10.90
CA ALA A 230 -6.59 14.89 -11.78
C ALA A 230 -6.91 13.56 -12.49
N LEU A 231 -5.88 12.79 -12.83
CA LEU A 231 -6.03 11.44 -13.39
C LEU A 231 -6.68 10.50 -12.38
N GLY A 232 -6.22 10.48 -11.13
CA GLY A 232 -6.81 9.66 -10.07
C GLY A 232 -8.28 10.02 -9.83
N GLU A 233 -8.62 11.32 -9.85
CA GLU A 233 -9.99 11.79 -9.71
C GLU A 233 -10.89 11.33 -10.85
N LYS A 234 -10.42 11.47 -12.10
CA LYS A 234 -11.13 10.99 -13.28
C LYS A 234 -11.43 9.50 -13.18
N LEU A 235 -10.40 8.68 -12.92
CA LEU A 235 -10.53 7.21 -12.91
C LEU A 235 -11.41 6.70 -11.77
N VAL A 236 -11.34 7.33 -10.59
CA VAL A 236 -12.22 6.97 -9.47
C VAL A 236 -13.67 7.34 -9.77
N LYS A 237 -13.91 8.50 -10.37
CA LYS A 237 -15.26 8.90 -10.80
C LYS A 237 -15.82 7.91 -11.83
N GLU A 238 -15.06 7.58 -12.86
CA GLU A 238 -15.48 6.61 -13.88
C GLU A 238 -15.74 5.22 -13.28
N ALA A 239 -14.92 4.77 -12.33
CA ALA A 239 -15.16 3.50 -11.62
C ALA A 239 -16.43 3.51 -10.73
N ILE A 240 -16.82 4.67 -10.20
CA ILE A 240 -18.12 4.84 -9.51
C ILE A 240 -19.27 4.80 -10.51
N ASP A 241 -19.16 5.57 -11.59
CA ASP A 241 -20.18 5.67 -12.64
C ASP A 241 -20.45 4.28 -13.29
N GLU A 242 -19.40 3.46 -13.42
CA GLU A 242 -19.48 2.08 -13.92
C GLU A 242 -19.77 1.02 -12.84
N ASN A 243 -20.08 1.44 -11.61
CA ASN A 243 -20.48 0.57 -10.51
C ASN A 243 -19.44 -0.52 -10.14
N TYR A 244 -18.14 -0.22 -10.23
CA TYR A 244 -17.07 -1.08 -9.69
C TYR A 244 -16.86 -0.87 -8.19
N ILE A 245 -17.11 0.36 -7.73
CA ILE A 245 -17.02 0.77 -6.34
C ILE A 245 -18.19 1.70 -5.98
N VAL A 246 -18.56 1.69 -4.72
CA VAL A 246 -19.45 2.67 -4.09
C VAL A 246 -18.64 3.52 -3.13
N VAL A 247 -19.02 4.78 -2.95
CA VAL A 247 -18.31 5.70 -2.06
C VAL A 247 -19.26 6.41 -1.09
N ILE A 248 -18.74 6.73 0.08
CA ILE A 248 -19.33 7.68 1.02
C ILE A 248 -18.29 8.73 1.40
N GLU A 249 -18.76 9.91 1.77
CA GLU A 249 -17.91 11.00 2.28
C GLU A 249 -18.06 11.05 3.80
N GLU A 250 -16.95 10.83 4.51
CA GLU A 250 -16.90 10.91 5.96
C GLU A 250 -15.61 11.64 6.38
N PRO A 251 -15.65 12.97 6.56
CA PRO A 251 -14.45 13.76 6.84
C PRO A 251 -13.78 13.41 8.18
N GLU A 252 -14.52 12.93 9.18
CA GLU A 252 -14.00 12.67 10.54
C GLU A 252 -12.90 11.60 10.54
N VAL A 253 -12.93 10.70 9.57
CA VAL A 253 -11.96 9.63 9.37
C VAL A 253 -10.52 10.15 9.24
N LEU A 254 -10.34 11.38 8.75
CA LEU A 254 -9.03 11.98 8.55
C LEU A 254 -8.29 12.22 9.87
N THR A 255 -9.00 12.31 11.00
CA THR A 255 -8.41 12.49 12.33
C THR A 255 -7.48 11.34 12.70
N GLU A 256 -7.94 10.08 12.49
CA GLU A 256 -7.12 8.88 12.74
C GLU A 256 -5.88 8.87 11.84
N VAL A 257 -6.06 9.19 10.56
CA VAL A 257 -4.98 9.17 9.56
C VAL A 257 -3.93 10.22 9.85
N ARG A 258 -4.35 11.45 10.21
CA ARG A 258 -3.44 12.54 10.61
C ARG A 258 -2.64 12.16 11.85
N LYS A 259 -3.29 11.57 12.85
CA LYS A 259 -2.61 11.08 14.06
C LYS A 259 -1.52 10.06 13.71
N LYS A 260 -1.84 9.02 12.95
CA LYS A 260 -0.87 7.98 12.53
C LYS A 260 0.26 8.54 11.67
N ALA A 261 -0.05 9.50 10.80
CA ALA A 261 0.96 10.18 10.01
C ALA A 261 1.91 11.01 10.88
N LEU A 262 1.38 11.74 11.86
CA LEU A 262 2.18 12.51 12.81
C LEU A 262 3.07 11.60 13.67
N GLU A 263 2.54 10.50 14.20
CA GLU A 263 3.32 9.50 14.93
C GLU A 263 4.50 8.97 14.10
N LYS A 264 4.28 8.73 12.80
CA LYS A 264 5.36 8.31 11.88
C LYS A 264 6.42 9.40 11.70
N ILE A 265 6.02 10.66 11.52
CA ILE A 265 6.94 11.81 11.39
C ILE A 265 7.76 12.00 12.67
N MET A 266 7.13 11.92 13.85
CA MET A 266 7.80 12.05 15.14
C MET A 266 8.80 10.93 15.36
N ARG A 267 8.44 9.68 15.00
CA ARG A 267 9.36 8.56 15.02
C ARG A 267 10.55 8.83 14.10
N ALA A 268 10.31 9.23 12.85
CA ALA A 268 11.37 9.54 11.90
C ALA A 268 12.34 10.61 12.39
N SER A 269 11.80 11.68 12.98
CA SER A 269 12.60 12.77 13.55
C SER A 269 13.47 12.29 14.71
N LYS A 270 12.91 11.45 15.60
CA LYS A 270 13.64 10.85 16.72
C LYS A 270 14.84 10.01 16.25
N TYR A 271 14.65 9.16 15.24
CA TYR A 271 15.73 8.30 14.73
C TYR A 271 16.75 9.09 13.91
N ALA A 272 16.31 10.11 13.15
CA ALA A 272 17.22 10.98 12.42
C ALA A 272 18.18 11.72 13.37
N ALA A 273 17.68 12.22 14.50
CA ALA A 273 18.50 12.88 15.51
C ALA A 273 19.53 11.97 16.19
N GLN A 274 19.39 10.64 16.10
CA GLN A 274 20.37 9.68 16.64
C GLN A 274 21.50 9.35 15.66
N LEU A 275 21.35 9.74 14.39
CA LEU A 275 22.35 9.53 13.33
C LEU A 275 23.22 10.76 13.06
N LEU A 276 22.88 11.89 13.69
CA LEU A 276 23.61 13.15 13.68
C LEU A 276 24.48 13.25 14.94
#